data_AF-A0A7X9WCA4-F1
#
_entry.id   AF-A0A7X9WCA4-F1
#
_cell.length_a   1.000
_cell.length_b   1.000
_cell.length_c   1.000
_cell.angle_alpha   90.00
_cell.angle_beta   90.00
_cell.angle_gamma   90.00
#
_symmetry.space_group_name_H-M   'P 1'
#
loop_
_entity.id
_entity.type
_entity.pdbx_description
1 polymer ?
#
loop_
_entity_poly.entity_id
_entity_poly.type
_entity_poly.pdbx_seq_one_letter_code
_entity_poly.pdbx_strand_id
1 'polypeptide(L)'
;MSKNLSNFSEEVCKKAMHRYYKIEPYFKRLESVKEISESTKVPIRALYNWINRYNSDGVTGLIDKARSNKYRINTDEDIKNEYFSTSPLHPCSFRIINFYKIKNFLCSV
;
A
#
# COMPACT_ATOMS: atom_id res chain seq x y z
N MET A 1 -5.53 14.30 -17.94
CA MET A 1 -6.90 14.30 -17.36
C MET A 1 -6.84 14.95 -15.99
N SER A 2 -7.46 16.11 -15.81
CA SER A 2 -7.65 16.75 -14.50
C SER A 2 -8.59 15.89 -13.66
N LYS A 3 -8.08 15.30 -12.58
CA LYS A 3 -8.92 14.59 -11.61
C LYS A 3 -9.74 15.65 -10.88
N ASN A 4 -11.07 15.57 -10.92
CA ASN A 4 -11.95 16.49 -10.23
C ASN A 4 -12.46 15.85 -8.93
N LEU A 5 -12.43 16.62 -7.83
CA LEU A 5 -12.82 16.15 -6.49
C LEU A 5 -14.30 15.76 -6.41
N SER A 6 -15.14 16.34 -7.27
CA SER A 6 -16.58 16.08 -7.38
C SER A 6 -16.94 14.64 -7.76
N ASN A 7 -15.99 13.86 -8.27
CA ASN A 7 -16.24 12.52 -8.77
C ASN A 7 -16.10 11.44 -7.67
N PHE A 8 -15.75 11.83 -6.45
CA PHE A 8 -15.51 10.90 -5.34
C PHE A 8 -16.65 10.96 -4.31
N SER A 9 -16.83 9.87 -3.57
CA SER A 9 -17.80 9.82 -2.47
C SER A 9 -17.41 10.78 -1.35
N GLU A 10 -18.41 11.24 -0.60
CA GLU A 10 -18.22 12.19 0.51
C GLU A 10 -17.22 11.67 1.55
N GLU A 11 -17.27 10.37 1.87
CA GLU A 11 -16.33 9.74 2.79
C GLU A 11 -14.87 9.81 2.32
N VAL A 12 -14.66 9.62 1.02
CA VAL A 12 -13.33 9.70 0.40
C VAL A 12 -12.80 11.13 0.46
N CYS A 13 -13.67 12.10 0.15
CA CYS A 13 -13.35 13.52 0.27
C CYS A 13 -13.00 13.91 1.72
N LYS A 14 -13.80 13.47 2.71
CA LYS A 14 -13.52 13.71 4.14
C LYS A 14 -12.16 13.15 4.57
N LYS A 15 -11.81 11.94 4.13
CA LYS A 15 -10.50 11.33 4.42
C LYS A 15 -9.34 12.11 3.78
N ALA A 16 -9.50 12.54 2.53
CA ALA A 16 -8.49 13.36 1.85
C ALA A 16 -8.32 14.71 2.54
N MET A 17 -9.41 15.35 2.95
CA MET A 17 -9.39 16.62 3.69
C MET A 17 -8.71 16.47 5.06
N HIS A 18 -9.01 15.39 5.78
CA HIS A 18 -8.37 15.09 7.05
C HIS A 18 -6.85 14.91 6.91
N ARG A 19 -6.37 14.34 5.79
CA ARG A 19 -4.92 14.29 5.50
C ARG A 19 -4.35 15.65 5.17
N TYR A 20 -5.09 16.47 4.42
CA TYR A 20 -4.68 17.84 4.11
C TYR A 20 -4.45 18.64 5.40
N TYR A 21 -5.37 18.61 6.35
CA TYR A 21 -5.21 19.34 7.62
C TYR A 21 -3.97 18.91 8.41
N LYS A 22 -3.52 17.67 8.28
CA LYS A 22 -2.27 17.21 8.92
C LYS A 22 -1.02 17.80 8.27
N ILE A 23 -1.02 18.03 6.96
CA ILE A 23 0.14 18.55 6.22
C ILE A 23 0.05 20.06 5.97
N GLU A 24 -1.09 20.68 6.26
CA GLU A 24 -1.30 22.13 6.13
C GLU A 24 -0.24 22.96 6.89
N PRO A 25 0.15 22.64 8.14
CA PRO A 25 1.17 23.39 8.87
C PRO A 25 2.52 23.44 8.13
N TYR A 26 2.87 22.38 7.39
CA TYR A 26 4.09 22.33 6.59
C TYR A 26 4.06 23.36 5.45
N PHE A 27 2.94 23.46 4.74
CA PHE A 27 2.80 24.42 3.64
C PHE A 27 2.75 25.87 4.12
N LYS A 28 2.17 26.10 5.31
CA LYS A 28 2.20 27.40 5.99
C LYS A 28 3.56 27.75 6.60
N ARG A 29 4.55 26.84 6.49
CA ARG A 29 5.88 26.96 7.10
C ARG A 29 5.84 27.18 8.62
N LEU A 30 4.78 26.67 9.27
CA LEU A 30 4.59 26.76 10.71
C LEU A 30 5.34 25.64 11.43
N GLU A 31 5.33 24.44 10.85
CA GLU A 31 5.96 23.25 11.42
C GLU A 31 6.75 22.49 10.35
N SER A 32 7.86 21.90 10.77
CA SER A 32 8.63 20.94 9.99
C SER A 32 7.91 19.59 9.91
N VAL A 33 8.26 18.77 8.91
CA VAL A 33 7.71 17.41 8.78
C VAL A 33 7.98 16.54 10.02
N LYS A 34 9.07 16.81 10.74
CA LYS A 34 9.43 16.11 11.97
C LYS A 34 8.45 16.46 13.10
N GLU A 35 8.20 17.74 13.32
CA GLU A 35 7.25 18.21 14.35
C GLU A 35 5.83 17.70 14.07
N ILE A 36 5.39 17.75 12.81
CA ILE A 36 4.10 17.19 12.40
C ILE A 36 4.04 15.66 12.65
N SER A 37 5.14 14.95 12.40
CA SER A 37 5.22 13.51 12.65
C SER A 37 5.06 13.18 14.13
N GLU A 38 5.66 14.00 15.00
CA GLU A 38 5.60 13.84 16.46
C GLU A 38 4.21 14.17 16.99
N SER A 39 3.60 15.28 16.54
CA SER A 39 2.27 15.72 16.99
C SER A 39 1.14 14.82 16.49
N THR A 40 1.18 14.42 15.22
CA THR A 40 0.11 13.64 14.58
C THR A 40 0.30 12.12 14.68
N LYS A 41 1.46 11.66 15.17
CA LYS A 41 1.90 10.26 15.19
C LYS A 41 1.89 9.59 13.81
N VAL A 42 1.96 10.38 12.74
CA VAL A 42 2.07 9.88 11.37
C VAL A 42 3.55 9.77 11.02
N PRO A 43 4.04 8.62 10.50
CA PRO A 43 5.46 8.48 10.19
C PRO A 43 5.90 9.46 9.09
N ILE A 44 7.10 10.03 9.26
CA ILE A 44 7.73 10.98 8.33
C ILE A 44 7.61 10.55 6.86
N ARG A 45 7.86 9.28 6.56
CA ARG A 45 7.75 8.73 5.20
C ARG A 45 6.35 8.90 4.59
N ALA A 46 5.30 8.71 5.38
CA ALA A 46 3.93 8.89 4.93
C ALA A 46 3.62 10.37 4.67
N LEU A 47 4.12 11.27 5.52
CA LEU A 47 3.96 12.71 5.35
C LEU A 47 4.62 13.20 4.05
N TYR A 48 5.87 12.83 3.78
CA TYR A 48 6.53 13.18 2.51
C TYR A 48 5.78 12.61 1.29
N ASN A 49 5.28 11.37 1.39
CA ASN A 49 4.45 10.80 0.33
C ASN A 49 3.17 11.62 0.09
N TRP A 50 2.51 12.10 1.14
CA TRP A 50 1.33 12.96 1.01
C TRP A 50 1.67 14.32 0.42
N ILE A 51 2.73 14.97 0.89
CA ILE A 51 3.21 16.26 0.38
C ILE A 51 3.52 16.17 -1.12
N ASN A 52 4.29 15.15 -1.54
CA ASN A 52 4.64 14.96 -2.94
C ASN A 52 3.42 14.72 -3.84
N ARG A 53 2.46 13.93 -3.34
CA ARG A 53 1.21 13.67 -4.06
C ARG A 53 0.33 14.92 -4.14
N TYR A 54 0.29 15.72 -3.08
CA TYR A 54 -0.44 16.98 -3.05
C TYR A 54 0.17 18.01 -4.01
N ASN A 55 1.49 18.15 -4.04
CA ASN A 55 2.18 19.04 -4.99
C ASN A 55 1.91 18.66 -6.46
N SER A 56 1.65 17.37 -6.73
CA SER A 56 1.42 16.88 -8.10
C SER A 56 -0.05 16.92 -8.51
N ASP A 57 -0.96 16.47 -7.64
CA ASP A 57 -2.37 16.18 -7.95
C ASP A 57 -3.35 17.02 -7.08
N GLY A 58 -2.85 17.91 -6.21
CA GLY A 58 -3.66 18.65 -5.23
C GLY A 58 -4.34 17.73 -4.21
N VAL A 59 -5.52 18.12 -3.73
CA VAL A 59 -6.30 17.33 -2.76
C VAL A 59 -6.68 15.95 -3.32
N THR A 60 -6.88 15.82 -4.64
CA THR A 60 -7.14 14.51 -5.27
C THR A 60 -5.96 13.55 -5.09
N GLY A 61 -4.75 14.09 -4.97
CA GLY A 61 -3.54 13.37 -4.66
C GLY A 61 -3.56 12.72 -3.29
N LEU A 62 -4.38 13.17 -2.34
CA LEU A 62 -4.45 12.63 -0.98
C LEU A 62 -5.44 11.48 -0.82
N ILE A 63 -6.28 11.25 -1.82
CA ILE A 63 -7.25 10.15 -1.85
C ILE A 63 -6.51 8.81 -1.85
N ASP A 64 -6.99 7.82 -1.11
CA ASP A 64 -6.43 6.47 -1.20
C ASP A 64 -6.61 5.93 -2.61
N LYS A 65 -5.48 5.55 -3.24
CA LYS A 65 -5.56 4.82 -4.49
C LYS A 65 -6.15 3.45 -4.15
N ALA A 66 -7.35 3.19 -4.65
CA ALA A 66 -7.86 1.83 -4.67
C ALA A 66 -6.78 0.96 -5.32
N ARG A 67 -6.33 -0.07 -4.60
CA ARG A 67 -5.42 -1.05 -5.20
C ARG A 67 -6.21 -1.67 -6.36
N SER A 68 -5.78 -1.46 -7.59
CA SER A 68 -6.33 -2.23 -8.71
C SER A 68 -6.01 -3.69 -8.38
N ASN A 69 -7.02 -4.45 -7.97
CA ASN A 69 -6.87 -5.86 -7.75
C ASN A 69 -6.68 -6.50 -9.13
N LYS A 70 -5.44 -6.56 -9.62
CA LYS A 70 -5.10 -7.09 -10.95
C LYS A 70 -5.37 -8.60 -11.05
N TYR A 71 -5.94 -9.24 -10.02
CA TYR A 71 -6.07 -10.69 -9.88
C TYR A 71 -7.46 -11.17 -9.42
N ARG A 72 -8.56 -10.45 -9.68
CA ARG A 72 -9.91 -11.04 -9.51
C ARG A 72 -10.87 -10.58 -10.60
N ILE A 73 -10.72 -11.17 -11.77
CA ILE A 73 -11.87 -11.61 -12.56
C ILE A 73 -11.63 -13.10 -12.75
N ASN A 74 -12.07 -13.90 -11.79
CA ASN A 74 -12.55 -15.23 -12.13
C ASN A 74 -14.06 -15.01 -12.23
N THR A 75 -14.54 -14.82 -13.44
CA THR A 75 -15.96 -14.92 -13.74
C THR A 75 -16.39 -16.31 -13.25
N ASP A 76 -17.39 -16.37 -12.38
CA ASP A 76 -17.82 -17.55 -11.64
C ASP A 76 -18.48 -18.66 -12.51
N GLU A 77 -18.13 -18.79 -13.80
CA GLU A 77 -18.75 -19.80 -14.69
C GLU A 77 -17.79 -20.75 -15.43
N ASP A 78 -16.48 -20.49 -15.51
CA ASP A 78 -15.57 -21.37 -16.31
C ASP A 78 -14.54 -22.18 -15.49
N ILE A 79 -14.43 -21.99 -14.17
CA ILE A 79 -13.41 -22.68 -13.34
C ILE A 79 -14.02 -23.85 -12.58
N LYS A 80 -14.47 -24.88 -13.31
CA LYS A 80 -14.63 -26.22 -12.72
C LYS A 80 -13.84 -27.33 -13.40
N ASN A 81 -13.18 -27.07 -14.53
CA ASN A 81 -12.60 -28.16 -15.32
C ASN A 81 -11.06 -28.19 -15.45
N GLU A 82 -10.31 -27.33 -14.77
CA GLU A 82 -8.84 -27.32 -14.94
C GLU A 82 -8.02 -27.32 -13.64
N TYR A 83 -8.63 -27.68 -12.50
CA TYR A 83 -7.93 -27.72 -11.20
C TYR A 83 -7.83 -29.12 -10.57
N PHE A 84 -7.91 -30.19 -11.37
CA PHE A 84 -7.61 -31.56 -10.92
C PHE A 84 -6.38 -32.21 -11.57
N SER A 85 -5.66 -31.56 -12.49
CA SER A 85 -4.71 -32.32 -13.33
C SER A 85 -3.23 -31.98 -13.26
N THR A 86 -2.76 -30.87 -12.68
CA THR A 86 -1.30 -30.67 -12.53
C THR A 86 -0.93 -29.76 -11.36
N SER A 87 -0.49 -30.36 -10.26
CA SER A 87 0.45 -29.72 -9.31
C SER A 87 1.74 -29.32 -10.06
N PRO A 88 2.41 -28.20 -9.73
CA PRO A 88 3.31 -28.22 -8.56
C PRO A 88 3.29 -26.93 -7.73
N LEU A 89 3.46 -27.14 -6.42
CA LEU A 89 3.78 -26.11 -5.42
C LEU A 89 5.00 -25.28 -5.85
N HIS A 90 4.78 -23.99 -6.12
CA HIS A 90 5.86 -23.00 -6.13
C HIS A 90 6.08 -22.44 -4.71
N PRO A 91 7.34 -22.11 -4.37
CA PRO A 91 7.77 -21.72 -3.04
C PRO A 91 7.41 -20.26 -2.76
N CYS A 92 7.53 -19.87 -1.49
CA CYS A 92 7.47 -18.49 -0.98
C CYS A 92 6.12 -18.04 -0.42
N SER A 93 5.64 -18.78 0.59
CA SER A 93 5.30 -18.11 1.84
C SER A 93 5.80 -18.98 2.98
N PHE A 94 6.82 -18.54 3.71
CA PHE A 94 6.84 -18.57 5.17
C PHE A 94 8.16 -17.97 5.62
N ARG A 95 8.07 -16.78 6.21
CA ARG A 95 9.19 -16.16 6.91
C ARG A 95 9.23 -16.78 8.31
N ILE A 96 10.42 -17.26 8.69
CA ILE A 96 10.95 -17.46 10.05
C ILE A 96 10.53 -18.77 10.75
N ILE A 97 11.50 -19.65 11.05
CA ILE A 97 11.94 -20.09 12.41
C ILE A 97 12.92 -21.30 12.29
N ASN A 98 14.00 -21.26 13.11
CA ASN A 98 14.96 -22.30 13.51
C ASN A 98 16.00 -22.78 12.48
N PHE A 99 17.30 -22.43 12.59
CA PHE A 99 18.28 -22.65 13.67
C PHE A 99 18.45 -24.15 14.02
N TYR A 100 19.69 -24.61 13.86
CA TYR A 100 20.29 -25.95 14.08
C TYR A 100 20.39 -26.93 12.90
N LYS A 101 21.66 -27.30 12.62
CA LYS A 101 22.17 -28.64 12.24
C LYS A 101 21.44 -29.29 11.05
N ILE A 102 22.04 -29.46 9.88
CA ILE A 102 23.13 -30.42 9.67
C ILE A 102 23.99 -29.91 8.50
N LYS A 103 25.17 -29.38 8.82
CA LYS A 103 26.30 -29.45 7.92
C LYS A 103 26.74 -30.91 7.88
N ASN A 104 27.02 -31.36 6.66
CA ASN A 104 27.98 -32.39 6.31
C ASN A 104 27.63 -33.86 6.58
N PHE A 105 27.62 -34.57 5.46
CA PHE A 105 28.44 -35.75 5.14
C PHE A 105 27.68 -37.07 4.95
N LEU A 106 27.97 -37.67 3.78
CA LEU A 106 27.64 -39.01 3.27
C LEU A 106 26.27 -39.07 2.56
N CYS A 107 26.16 -39.38 1.27
CA CYS A 107 26.96 -40.29 0.44
C CYS A 107 27.03 -39.82 -1.02
N SER A 108 28.22 -39.89 -1.61
CA SER A 108 28.38 -40.45 -2.95
C SER A 108 29.59 -41.38 -2.93
N VAL A 109 29.30 -42.65 -3.23
CA VAL A 109 30.18 -43.83 -3.38
C VAL A 109 30.53 -44.56 -2.08
#